data_AF-A0A521P5V6-F1
#
_entry.id   AF-A0A521P5V6-F1
#
_cell.length_a   1.000
_cell.length_b   1.000
_cell.length_c   1.000
_cell.angle_alpha   90.00
_cell.angle_beta   90.00
_cell.angle_gamma   90.00
#
_symmetry.space_group_name_H-M   'P 1'
#
loop_
_entity.id
_entity.type
_entity.pdbx_description
1 polymer ?
#
loop_
_entity_poly.entity_id
_entity_poly.type
_entity_poly.pdbx_seq_one_letter_code
_entity_poly.pdbx_strand_id
1 'polypeptide(L)'
;MTVADVRSTAPRQTGLKSLAGVLAFVCLVLFLLAIEQKQAVAAWQAIRDDAAPAAGRVLDWAGRLPSGEAEGLSGLEAALADDDNPLAAADAAAVLAGEYGPADDATRAVLGGATFAGALVRFDTGASFRTTPLRIAAGREHFAFGQTFADRLDAPADAQIELRRLVPVTRGAPVGPSPLCSGQTPGLMAVLHRRDRVDLMLFRAPARPGPDAPVASVCGVWSFRAR
;
A
#
# COMPACT_ATOMS: atom_id res chain seq x y z
N MET A 1 -27.97 48.02 74.89
CA MET A 1 -28.04 48.14 73.43
C MET A 1 -26.63 48.25 72.89
N THR A 2 -26.20 47.27 72.09
CA THR A 2 -25.40 47.35 70.85
C THR A 2 -24.74 45.98 70.62
N VAL A 3 -25.28 45.22 69.67
CA VAL A 3 -24.68 44.00 69.14
C VAL A 3 -23.70 44.43 68.05
N ALA A 4 -22.44 44.07 68.18
CA ALA A 4 -21.44 44.22 67.12
C ALA A 4 -21.43 42.97 66.26
N ASP A 5 -21.76 43.13 64.99
CA ASP A 5 -21.82 42.07 63.99
C ASP A 5 -20.40 41.77 63.48
N VAL A 6 -19.88 40.58 63.77
CA VAL A 6 -18.56 40.13 63.29
C VAL A 6 -18.71 39.54 61.89
N ARG A 7 -18.45 40.36 60.88
CA ARG A 7 -18.29 39.92 59.49
C ARG A 7 -17.06 39.02 59.36
N SER A 8 -17.30 37.72 59.20
CA SER A 8 -16.31 36.74 58.76
C SER A 8 -16.01 36.94 57.26
N THR A 9 -14.83 37.43 56.93
CA THR A 9 -14.28 37.45 55.57
C THR A 9 -13.40 36.22 55.36
N ALA A 10 -13.95 35.14 54.79
CA ALA A 10 -13.16 34.04 54.25
C ALA A 10 -13.05 34.21 52.71
N PRO A 11 -11.85 34.47 52.15
CA PRO A 11 -11.71 34.61 50.70
C PRO A 11 -11.43 33.24 50.02
N ARG A 12 -12.33 32.90 49.09
CA ARG A 12 -12.10 32.19 47.80
C ARG A 12 -10.88 31.25 47.70
N GLN A 13 -10.94 30.09 48.36
CA GLN A 13 -10.02 28.97 48.08
C GLN A 13 -10.36 28.18 46.80
N THR A 14 -11.50 28.45 46.17
CA THR A 14 -11.95 27.78 44.94
C THR A 14 -11.28 28.30 43.67
N GLY A 15 -10.73 29.52 43.68
CA GLY A 15 -10.04 30.10 42.52
C GLY A 15 -8.69 29.44 42.22
N LEU A 16 -7.93 29.07 43.26
CA LEU A 16 -6.57 28.53 43.08
C LEU A 16 -6.56 27.12 42.45
N LYS A 17 -7.56 26.29 42.76
CA LYS A 17 -7.69 24.93 42.20
C LYS A 17 -8.07 24.94 40.72
N SER A 18 -8.92 25.88 40.32
CA SER A 18 -9.28 26.07 38.91
C SER A 18 -8.07 26.52 38.08
N LEU A 19 -7.27 27.44 38.62
CA LEU A 19 -6.06 27.94 37.97
C LEU A 19 -5.01 26.83 37.78
N ALA A 20 -4.82 25.97 38.77
CA ALA A 20 -3.93 24.83 38.67
C ALA A 20 -4.37 23.81 37.60
N GLY A 21 -5.68 23.55 37.49
CA GLY A 21 -6.23 22.66 36.45
C GLY A 21 -6.04 23.20 35.03
N VAL A 22 -6.31 24.50 34.83
CA VAL A 22 -6.08 25.16 33.54
C VAL A 22 -4.60 25.15 33.19
N LEU A 23 -3.71 25.42 34.14
CA LEU A 23 -2.27 25.41 33.91
C LEU A 23 -1.77 24.01 33.54
N ALA A 24 -2.22 22.96 34.24
CA ALA A 24 -1.85 21.58 33.93
C ALA A 24 -2.33 21.16 32.53
N PHE A 25 -3.54 21.56 32.15
CA PHE A 25 -4.07 21.30 30.81
C PHE A 25 -3.26 22.03 29.72
N VAL A 26 -2.93 23.31 29.94
CA VAL A 26 -2.09 24.09 29.01
C VAL A 26 -0.68 23.48 28.91
N CYS A 27 -0.06 23.07 30.02
CA CYS A 27 1.23 22.39 30.01
C CYS A 27 1.17 21.06 29.24
N LEU A 28 0.10 20.27 29.39
CA LEU A 28 -0.07 19.02 28.66
C LEU A 28 -0.24 19.27 27.15
N VAL A 29 -1.05 20.26 26.76
CA VAL A 29 -1.23 20.65 25.35
C VAL A 29 0.09 21.14 24.75
N LEU A 30 0.86 21.96 25.47
CA LEU A 30 2.18 22.41 25.03
C LEU A 30 3.19 21.27 24.92
N PHE A 31 3.13 20.28 25.81
CA PHE A 31 3.98 19.09 25.76
C PHE A 31 3.63 18.18 24.56
N LEU A 32 2.33 17.98 24.29
CA LEU A 32 1.86 17.26 23.10
C LEU A 32 2.22 17.99 21.81
N LEU A 33 2.09 19.32 21.78
CA LEU A 33 2.56 20.13 20.65
C LEU A 33 4.08 20.05 20.47
N ALA A 34 4.86 20.02 21.56
CA ALA A 34 6.32 19.95 21.48
C ALA A 34 6.85 18.59 20.97
N ILE A 35 6.14 17.49 21.22
CA ILE A 35 6.55 16.14 20.79
C ILE A 35 6.35 15.92 19.27
N GLU A 36 5.40 16.62 18.64
CA GLU A 36 4.96 16.35 17.26
C GLU A 36 5.43 17.38 16.21
N GLN A 37 6.39 18.26 16.51
CA GLN A 37 6.69 19.38 15.59
C GLN A 37 7.70 19.08 14.48
N LYS A 38 8.66 18.18 14.67
CA LYS A 38 9.77 18.06 13.69
C LYS A 38 9.53 17.07 12.56
N GLN A 39 8.80 15.99 12.81
CA GLN A 39 8.56 14.96 11.80
C GLN A 39 7.25 15.15 11.06
N ALA A 40 6.19 15.61 11.74
CA ALA A 40 4.89 15.86 11.11
C ALA A 40 4.93 17.09 10.18
N VAL A 41 5.64 18.17 10.54
CA VAL A 41 5.75 19.36 9.69
C VAL A 41 6.63 19.09 8.47
N ALA A 42 7.72 18.31 8.63
CA ALA A 42 8.56 17.89 7.50
C ALA A 42 7.81 16.95 6.54
N ALA A 43 7.02 16.02 7.08
CA ALA A 43 6.16 15.15 6.27
C ALA A 43 5.06 15.94 5.56
N TRP A 44 4.45 16.94 6.23
CA TRP A 44 3.40 17.76 5.63
C TRP A 44 3.92 18.73 4.57
N GLN A 45 5.13 19.30 4.77
CA GLN A 45 5.78 20.14 3.77
C GLN A 45 6.19 19.31 2.55
N ALA A 46 6.74 18.11 2.74
CA ALA A 46 7.04 17.19 1.63
C ALA A 46 5.79 16.81 0.83
N ILE A 47 4.67 16.52 1.49
CA ILE A 47 3.39 16.24 0.82
C ILE A 47 2.86 17.46 0.06
N ARG A 48 3.01 18.67 0.62
CA ARG A 48 2.53 19.90 -0.02
C ARG A 48 3.35 20.27 -1.25
N ASP A 49 4.66 20.10 -1.18
CA ASP A 49 5.58 20.41 -2.27
C ASP A 49 5.43 19.39 -3.43
N ASP A 50 5.17 18.11 -3.11
CA ASP A 50 4.83 17.08 -4.11
C ASP A 50 3.38 17.19 -4.66
N ALA A 51 2.49 17.91 -3.98
CA ALA A 51 1.10 18.13 -4.43
C ALA A 51 0.94 19.33 -5.38
N ALA A 52 1.90 20.26 -5.42
CA ALA A 52 1.85 21.43 -6.29
C ALA A 52 1.75 21.09 -7.81
N PRO A 53 2.44 20.05 -8.34
CA PRO A 53 2.26 19.62 -9.73
C PRO A 53 1.00 18.76 -9.96
N ALA A 54 0.35 18.28 -8.89
CA ALA A 54 -0.85 17.45 -8.98
C ALA A 54 -2.14 18.27 -9.12
N ALA A 55 -2.18 19.48 -8.54
CA ALA A 55 -3.34 20.38 -8.65
C ALA A 55 -3.66 20.78 -10.11
N GLY A 56 -2.65 20.87 -10.98
CA GLY A 56 -2.85 21.13 -12.41
C GLY A 56 -3.52 19.98 -13.17
N ARG A 57 -3.38 18.72 -12.70
CA ARG A 57 -3.99 17.55 -13.34
C ARG A 57 -5.45 17.32 -12.95
N VAL A 58 -5.89 17.87 -11.81
CA VAL A 58 -7.29 17.79 -11.37
C VAL A 58 -8.19 18.72 -12.19
N LEU A 59 -7.68 19.90 -12.57
CA LEU A 59 -8.41 20.85 -13.40
C LEU A 59 -8.59 20.35 -14.86
N ASP A 60 -7.62 19.60 -15.37
CA ASP A 60 -7.69 19.02 -16.73
C ASP A 60 -8.62 17.80 -16.83
N TRP A 61 -8.90 17.14 -15.69
CA TRP A 61 -9.89 16.06 -15.61
C TRP A 61 -11.32 16.60 -15.49
N ALA A 62 -11.51 17.70 -14.75
CA ALA A 62 -12.81 18.36 -14.62
C ALA A 62 -13.34 18.95 -15.95
N GLY A 63 -12.44 19.32 -16.87
CA GLY A 63 -12.81 19.79 -18.22
C GLY A 63 -13.14 18.67 -19.21
N ARG A 64 -12.93 17.40 -18.86
CA ARG A 64 -13.08 16.24 -19.77
C ARG A 64 -14.27 15.33 -19.45
N LEU A 65 -15.12 15.71 -18.49
CA LEU A 65 -16.39 15.04 -18.26
C LEU A 65 -17.40 15.50 -19.33
N PRO A 66 -17.99 14.60 -20.13
CA PRO A 66 -19.17 14.94 -20.90
C PRO A 66 -20.26 15.39 -19.91
N SER A 67 -21.00 16.43 -20.24
CA SER A 67 -22.12 16.94 -19.44
C SER A 67 -23.19 15.85 -19.27
N GLY A 68 -23.00 14.97 -18.30
CA GLY A 68 -23.91 13.93 -17.86
C GLY A 68 -24.56 14.35 -16.55
N GLU A 69 -25.36 15.41 -16.59
CA GLU A 69 -26.19 15.85 -15.44
C GLU A 69 -27.40 14.93 -15.19
N ALA A 70 -27.52 13.80 -15.88
CA ALA A 70 -28.76 12.99 -15.89
C ALA A 70 -28.75 11.71 -15.03
N GLU A 71 -27.59 11.21 -14.58
CA GLU A 71 -27.55 9.99 -13.77
C GLU A 71 -26.69 10.23 -12.54
N GLY A 72 -27.35 10.69 -11.47
CA GLY A 72 -26.74 10.90 -10.16
C GLY A 72 -26.31 9.59 -9.48
N LEU A 73 -26.52 9.50 -8.17
CA LEU A 73 -26.17 8.37 -7.28
C LEU A 73 -26.35 6.96 -7.88
N SER A 74 -27.34 6.78 -8.76
CA SER A 74 -27.62 5.54 -9.50
C SER A 74 -26.49 5.09 -10.44
N GLY A 75 -25.82 6.02 -11.13
CA GLY A 75 -24.67 5.71 -11.99
C GLY A 75 -23.43 5.35 -11.17
N LEU A 76 -23.29 5.94 -9.98
CA LEU A 76 -22.26 5.58 -9.01
C LEU A 76 -22.50 4.19 -8.42
N GLU A 77 -23.77 3.86 -8.11
CA GLU A 77 -24.20 2.55 -7.60
C GLU A 77 -24.01 1.44 -8.64
N ALA A 78 -24.30 1.72 -9.92
CA ALA A 78 -24.04 0.80 -11.02
C ALA A 78 -22.54 0.56 -11.27
N ALA A 79 -21.71 1.61 -11.17
CA ALA A 79 -20.25 1.48 -11.28
C ALA A 79 -19.62 0.73 -10.10
N LEU A 80 -20.19 0.84 -8.89
CA LEU A 80 -19.76 0.10 -7.70
C LEU A 80 -20.21 -1.37 -7.71
N ALA A 81 -21.29 -1.69 -8.43
CA ALA A 81 -21.82 -3.04 -8.57
C ALA A 81 -21.11 -3.87 -9.65
N ASP A 82 -20.20 -3.27 -10.43
CA ASP A 82 -19.42 -3.98 -11.43
C ASP A 82 -18.34 -4.86 -10.77
N ASP A 83 -18.36 -6.16 -11.07
CA ASP A 83 -17.53 -7.18 -10.43
C ASP A 83 -16.05 -7.10 -10.85
N ASP A 84 -15.73 -6.37 -11.91
CA ASP A 84 -14.39 -6.14 -12.46
C ASP A 84 -13.72 -4.85 -11.97
N ASN A 85 -14.35 -4.10 -11.05
CA ASN A 85 -13.80 -2.84 -10.57
C ASN A 85 -12.57 -3.10 -9.66
N PRO A 86 -11.38 -2.54 -9.96
CA PRO A 86 -10.24 -2.64 -9.06
C PRO A 86 -10.60 -1.96 -7.75
N LEU A 87 -10.67 -2.77 -6.70
CA LEU A 87 -10.98 -2.29 -5.35
C LEU A 87 -10.06 -1.12 -5.01
N ALA A 88 -10.66 -0.02 -4.54
CA ALA A 88 -9.93 1.01 -3.81
C ALA A 88 -9.02 0.30 -2.78
N ALA A 89 -7.77 0.74 -2.68
CA ALA A 89 -6.78 0.15 -1.79
C ALA A 89 -7.43 -0.12 -0.42
N ALA A 90 -7.54 -1.39 -0.05
CA ALA A 90 -8.14 -1.80 1.20
C ALA A 90 -7.48 -1.01 2.34
N ASP A 91 -8.31 -0.49 3.24
CA ASP A 91 -7.91 0.36 4.36
C ASP A 91 -6.72 -0.30 5.09
N ALA A 92 -5.57 0.39 5.06
CA ALA A 92 -4.28 0.02 5.65
C ALA A 92 -3.87 -1.46 5.54
N ALA A 93 -2.98 -1.77 4.60
CA ALA A 93 -2.10 -2.94 4.68
C ALA A 93 -2.84 -4.29 4.81
N ALA A 94 -3.63 -4.66 3.81
CA ALA A 94 -3.95 -6.06 3.59
C ALA A 94 -2.63 -6.81 3.33
N VAL A 95 -2.00 -7.29 4.41
CA VAL A 95 -0.79 -8.10 4.34
C VAL A 95 -1.20 -9.37 3.63
N LEU A 96 -0.67 -9.57 2.42
CA LEU A 96 -0.90 -10.80 1.67
C LEU A 96 -0.52 -11.99 2.56
N ALA A 97 -1.55 -12.70 2.99
CA ALA A 97 -1.45 -13.78 3.97
C ALA A 97 -2.41 -14.89 3.59
N GLY A 98 -2.04 -16.13 3.93
CA GLY A 98 -2.88 -17.30 3.73
C GLY A 98 -2.29 -18.32 2.77
N GLU A 99 -3.06 -19.37 2.56
CA GLU A 99 -2.74 -20.48 1.68
C GLU A 99 -3.53 -20.38 0.38
N TYR A 100 -2.85 -20.61 -0.73
CA TYR A 100 -3.41 -20.51 -2.06
C TYR A 100 -3.07 -21.78 -2.84
N GLY A 101 -4.06 -22.33 -3.53
CA GLY A 101 -3.88 -23.41 -4.50
C GLY A 101 -3.51 -22.87 -5.89
N PRO A 102 -2.96 -23.70 -6.79
CA PRO A 102 -2.72 -23.29 -8.17
C PRO A 102 -4.04 -23.05 -8.90
N ALA A 103 -4.14 -21.95 -9.65
CA ALA A 103 -5.31 -21.62 -10.45
C ALA A 103 -5.33 -22.30 -11.83
N ASP A 104 -4.18 -22.81 -12.28
CA ASP A 104 -4.00 -23.49 -13.57
C ASP A 104 -2.96 -24.63 -13.48
N ASP A 105 -2.94 -25.48 -14.51
CA ASP A 105 -2.09 -26.67 -14.56
C ASP A 105 -0.60 -26.33 -14.64
N ALA A 106 -0.25 -25.21 -15.30
CA ALA A 106 1.12 -24.75 -15.41
C ALA A 106 1.68 -24.33 -14.04
N THR A 107 0.90 -23.58 -13.27
CA THR A 107 1.24 -23.19 -11.90
C THR A 107 1.32 -24.41 -10.99
N ARG A 108 0.39 -25.36 -11.12
CA ARG A 108 0.45 -26.62 -10.36
C ARG A 108 1.75 -27.39 -10.63
N ALA A 109 2.16 -27.49 -11.89
CA ALA A 109 3.34 -28.25 -12.27
C ALA A 109 4.66 -27.60 -11.80
N VAL A 110 4.73 -26.26 -11.76
CA VAL A 110 5.98 -25.53 -11.45
C VAL A 110 6.10 -25.17 -9.97
N LEU A 111 5.00 -24.75 -9.33
CA LEU A 111 5.00 -24.20 -7.97
C LEU A 111 4.14 -24.99 -6.99
N GLY A 112 3.13 -25.72 -7.47
CA GLY A 112 2.11 -26.31 -6.61
C GLY A 112 1.26 -25.22 -5.96
N GLY A 113 1.01 -25.32 -4.65
CA GLY A 113 0.43 -24.24 -3.86
C GLY A 113 1.45 -23.18 -3.41
N ALA A 114 0.93 -22.09 -2.87
CA ALA A 114 1.71 -21.01 -2.28
C ALA A 114 1.17 -20.64 -0.90
N THR A 115 2.07 -20.36 0.04
CA THR A 115 1.75 -19.76 1.34
C THR A 115 2.39 -18.39 1.40
N PHE A 116 1.57 -17.38 1.67
CA PHE A 116 2.02 -16.01 1.92
C PHE A 116 1.98 -15.73 3.42
N ALA A 117 3.09 -15.23 3.95
CA ALA A 117 3.25 -14.85 5.35
C ALA A 117 4.01 -13.51 5.40
N GLY A 118 3.33 -12.44 5.00
CA GLY A 118 3.89 -11.10 4.93
C GLY A 118 5.05 -11.01 3.94
N ALA A 119 6.28 -10.92 4.44
CA ALA A 119 7.48 -10.83 3.62
C ALA A 119 7.92 -12.17 3.03
N LEU A 120 7.44 -13.30 3.55
CA LEU A 120 7.83 -14.64 3.10
C LEU A 120 6.79 -15.23 2.17
N VAL A 121 7.24 -15.75 1.03
CA VAL A 121 6.46 -16.55 0.10
C VAL A 121 7.09 -17.94 0.04
N ARG A 122 6.30 -18.99 0.25
CA ARG A 122 6.73 -20.38 0.17
C ARG A 122 5.88 -21.11 -0.85
N PHE A 123 6.50 -21.98 -1.64
CA PHE A 123 5.81 -22.83 -2.62
C PHE A 123 5.90 -24.29 -2.19
N ASP A 124 4.91 -25.10 -2.58
CA ASP A 124 4.87 -26.53 -2.24
C ASP A 124 6.05 -27.30 -2.84
N THR A 125 6.64 -26.80 -3.94
CA THR A 125 7.87 -27.36 -4.53
C THR A 125 9.15 -27.06 -3.74
N GLY A 126 9.04 -26.38 -2.59
CA GLY A 126 10.14 -26.10 -1.67
C GLY A 126 10.88 -24.78 -1.94
N ALA A 127 10.59 -24.10 -3.05
CA ALA A 127 11.10 -22.76 -3.29
C ALA A 127 10.54 -21.77 -2.25
N SER A 128 11.38 -20.85 -1.77
CA SER A 128 10.95 -19.80 -0.87
C SER A 128 11.66 -18.49 -1.17
N PHE A 129 10.92 -17.39 -1.08
CA PHE A 129 11.44 -16.05 -1.29
C PHE A 129 11.09 -15.17 -0.11
N ARG A 130 12.10 -14.46 0.39
CA ARG A 130 11.88 -13.32 1.27
C ARG A 130 11.85 -12.06 0.42
N THR A 131 10.92 -11.17 0.72
CA THR A 131 10.67 -9.96 -0.06
C THR A 131 10.62 -8.72 0.82
N THR A 132 10.84 -7.58 0.20
CA THR A 132 10.62 -6.25 0.80
C THR A 132 9.84 -5.40 -0.19
N PRO A 133 8.85 -4.59 0.26
CA PRO A 133 8.12 -3.69 -0.64
C PRO A 133 9.09 -2.76 -1.39
N LEU A 134 8.82 -2.53 -2.68
CA LEU A 134 9.55 -1.54 -3.48
C LEU A 134 8.65 -0.35 -3.81
N ARG A 135 7.51 -0.61 -4.47
CA ARG A 135 6.48 0.39 -4.79
C ARG A 135 5.24 -0.31 -5.37
N ILE A 136 4.16 0.44 -5.55
CA ILE A 136 3.02 0.04 -6.38
C ILE A 136 3.25 0.54 -7.82
N ALA A 137 2.98 -0.31 -8.81
CA ALA A 137 2.92 0.03 -10.23
C ALA A 137 1.45 -0.02 -10.70
N ALA A 138 1.11 0.77 -11.71
CA ALA A 138 -0.18 0.65 -12.38
C ALA A 138 -0.14 -0.46 -13.43
N GLY A 139 -1.27 -1.11 -13.70
CA GLY A 139 -1.40 -2.13 -14.75
C GLY A 139 -0.88 -1.64 -16.11
N ARG A 140 -1.26 -0.43 -16.51
CA ARG A 140 -0.81 0.25 -17.75
C ARG A 140 0.69 0.58 -17.81
N GLU A 141 1.42 0.43 -16.71
CA GLU A 141 2.84 0.72 -16.70
C GLU A 141 3.61 -0.34 -17.49
N HIS A 142 4.58 0.11 -18.27
CA HIS A 142 5.44 -0.78 -19.05
C HIS A 142 6.46 -1.44 -18.13
N PHE A 143 6.50 -2.78 -18.12
CA PHE A 143 7.59 -3.51 -17.47
C PHE A 143 8.73 -3.84 -18.45
N ALA A 144 8.45 -3.79 -19.76
CA ALA A 144 9.38 -3.92 -20.88
C ALA A 144 8.82 -3.14 -22.08
N PHE A 145 9.63 -2.95 -23.13
CA PHE A 145 9.20 -2.24 -24.33
C PHE A 145 7.91 -2.86 -24.94
N GLY A 146 6.87 -2.04 -25.07
CA GLY A 146 5.57 -2.44 -25.63
C GLY A 146 4.80 -3.50 -24.82
N GLN A 147 5.17 -3.73 -23.56
CA GLN A 147 4.54 -4.73 -22.69
C GLN A 147 4.15 -4.11 -21.35
N THR A 148 2.86 -4.12 -21.04
CA THR A 148 2.33 -3.60 -19.78
C THR A 148 2.03 -4.70 -18.78
N PHE A 149 2.00 -4.38 -17.49
CA PHE A 149 1.60 -5.35 -16.47
C PHE A 149 0.18 -5.86 -16.68
N ALA A 150 -0.73 -4.99 -17.11
CA ALA A 150 -2.13 -5.29 -17.42
C ALA A 150 -2.23 -6.39 -18.48
N ASP A 151 -1.56 -6.22 -19.62
CA ASP A 151 -1.59 -7.20 -20.71
C ASP A 151 -1.00 -8.55 -20.26
N ARG A 152 0.08 -8.50 -19.44
CA ARG A 152 0.83 -9.70 -19.08
C ARG A 152 0.21 -10.51 -17.95
N LEU A 153 -0.52 -9.85 -17.05
CA LEU A 153 -1.19 -10.44 -15.89
C LEU A 153 -2.69 -10.64 -16.12
N ASP A 154 -3.21 -10.29 -17.30
CA ASP A 154 -4.65 -10.33 -17.62
C ASP A 154 -5.44 -9.52 -16.57
N ALA A 155 -5.10 -8.23 -16.48
CA ALA A 155 -5.61 -7.32 -15.46
C ALA A 155 -6.07 -5.99 -16.07
N PRO A 156 -6.98 -5.25 -15.40
CA PRO A 156 -7.33 -3.89 -15.79
C PRO A 156 -6.12 -2.95 -15.86
N ALA A 157 -6.19 -1.95 -16.74
CA ALA A 157 -5.11 -0.97 -16.95
C ALA A 157 -4.81 -0.08 -15.71
N ASP A 158 -5.75 0.01 -14.79
CA ASP A 158 -5.67 0.72 -13.52
C ASP A 158 -5.44 -0.20 -12.31
N ALA A 159 -5.29 -1.51 -12.53
CA ALA A 159 -4.94 -2.46 -11.47
C ALA A 159 -3.65 -2.04 -10.75
N GLN A 160 -3.62 -2.27 -9.44
CA GLN A 160 -2.46 -2.00 -8.59
C GLN A 160 -1.59 -3.24 -8.49
N ILE A 161 -0.34 -3.12 -8.93
CA ILE A 161 0.65 -4.20 -8.92
C ILE A 161 1.69 -3.90 -7.84
N GLU A 162 1.78 -4.73 -6.81
CA GLU A 162 2.82 -4.59 -5.79
C GLU A 162 4.16 -5.11 -6.34
N LEU A 163 5.13 -4.21 -6.51
CA LEU A 163 6.49 -4.60 -6.82
C LEU A 163 7.26 -4.82 -5.51
N ARG A 164 7.85 -6.00 -5.37
CA ARG A 164 8.60 -6.42 -4.18
C ARG A 164 10.00 -6.84 -4.58
N ARG A 165 11.02 -6.33 -3.89
CA ARG A 165 12.41 -6.75 -4.09
C ARG A 165 12.64 -8.07 -3.37
N LEU A 166 13.24 -9.04 -4.05
CA LEU A 166 13.70 -10.25 -3.39
C LEU A 166 14.95 -9.95 -2.58
N VAL A 167 14.93 -10.38 -1.33
CA VAL A 167 16.04 -10.24 -0.39
C VAL A 167 16.49 -11.59 0.12
N PRO A 168 17.74 -11.72 0.58
CA PRO A 168 18.23 -12.95 1.15
C PRO A 168 17.38 -13.39 2.35
N VAL A 169 17.07 -14.69 2.41
CA VAL A 169 16.41 -15.28 3.59
C VAL A 169 17.36 -15.19 4.79
N THR A 170 18.63 -15.54 4.58
CA THR A 170 19.71 -15.43 5.57
C THR A 170 20.45 -14.09 5.44
N ARG A 171 20.54 -13.34 6.54
CA ARG A 171 21.27 -12.06 6.57
C ARG A 171 22.74 -12.28 6.16
N GLY A 172 23.25 -11.46 5.24
CA GLY A 172 24.63 -11.49 4.77
C GLY A 172 24.92 -12.46 3.61
N ALA A 173 23.98 -13.32 3.24
CA ALA A 173 24.06 -14.10 2.00
C ALA A 173 23.48 -13.32 0.82
N PRO A 174 23.88 -13.57 -0.44
CA PRO A 174 23.14 -13.09 -1.61
C PRO A 174 21.86 -13.92 -1.84
N VAL A 175 20.94 -13.40 -2.66
CA VAL A 175 19.86 -14.22 -3.23
C VAL A 175 20.50 -15.20 -4.22
N GLY A 176 20.24 -16.50 -4.06
CA GLY A 176 20.80 -17.54 -4.90
C GLY A 176 20.05 -17.73 -6.23
N PRO A 177 20.62 -18.50 -7.17
CA PRO A 177 19.93 -18.90 -8.38
C PRO A 177 18.67 -19.71 -8.08
N SER A 178 17.67 -19.62 -8.96
CA SER A 178 16.41 -20.35 -8.81
C SER A 178 16.05 -21.10 -10.10
N PRO A 179 15.54 -22.34 -10.02
CA PRO A 179 15.00 -23.03 -11.18
C PRO A 179 13.82 -22.27 -11.81
N LEU A 180 13.11 -21.46 -11.02
CA LEU A 180 12.02 -20.60 -11.51
C LEU A 180 12.47 -19.52 -12.48
N CYS A 181 13.78 -19.23 -12.51
CA CYS A 181 14.42 -18.31 -13.44
C CYS A 181 15.47 -19.03 -14.30
N SER A 182 15.26 -20.31 -14.60
CA SER A 182 16.18 -21.14 -15.41
C SER A 182 17.61 -21.15 -14.87
N GLY A 183 17.75 -21.24 -13.54
CA GLY A 183 19.03 -21.23 -12.84
C GLY A 183 19.67 -19.84 -12.70
N GLN A 184 18.97 -18.78 -13.11
CA GLN A 184 19.41 -17.40 -12.87
C GLN A 184 18.91 -16.89 -11.52
N THR A 185 19.53 -15.82 -11.02
CA THR A 185 19.15 -15.20 -9.75
C THR A 185 17.88 -14.35 -9.95
N PRO A 186 16.79 -14.60 -9.23
CA PRO A 186 15.63 -13.71 -9.24
C PRO A 186 15.91 -12.44 -8.41
N GLY A 187 15.33 -11.31 -8.79
CA GLY A 187 15.58 -10.01 -8.14
C GLY A 187 14.34 -9.24 -7.72
N LEU A 188 13.21 -9.44 -8.41
CA LEU A 188 11.97 -8.71 -8.16
C LEU A 188 10.76 -9.61 -8.44
N MET A 189 9.70 -9.41 -7.68
CA MET A 189 8.41 -10.06 -7.85
C MET A 189 7.34 -8.99 -7.96
N ALA A 190 6.55 -9.03 -9.02
CA ALA A 190 5.30 -8.31 -9.13
C ALA A 190 4.17 -9.21 -8.61
N VAL A 191 3.31 -8.64 -7.79
CA VAL A 191 2.18 -9.33 -7.17
C VAL A 191 0.91 -8.54 -7.49
N LEU A 192 -0.04 -9.20 -8.13
CA LEU A 192 -1.39 -8.68 -8.31
C LEU A 192 -2.31 -9.45 -7.37
N HIS A 193 -2.99 -8.73 -6.48
CA HIS A 193 -4.01 -9.30 -5.61
C HIS A 193 -5.40 -9.01 -6.18
N ARG A 194 -6.21 -10.05 -6.33
CA ARG A 194 -7.63 -10.02 -6.68
C ARG A 194 -8.43 -10.70 -5.56
N ARG A 195 -9.75 -10.61 -5.60
CA ARG A 195 -10.64 -11.08 -4.51
C ARG A 195 -10.30 -12.50 -4.02
N ASP A 196 -10.25 -13.47 -4.93
CA ASP A 196 -9.93 -14.88 -4.63
C ASP A 196 -8.62 -15.34 -5.26
N ARG A 197 -7.85 -14.45 -5.91
CA ARG A 197 -6.72 -14.82 -6.77
C ARG A 197 -5.49 -13.95 -6.53
N VAL A 198 -4.32 -14.57 -6.65
CA VAL A 198 -3.03 -13.89 -6.62
C VAL A 198 -2.24 -14.28 -7.86
N ASP A 199 -1.84 -13.29 -8.64
CA ASP A 199 -0.95 -13.48 -9.77
C ASP A 199 0.45 -13.00 -9.41
N LEU A 200 1.44 -13.86 -9.65
CA LEU A 200 2.85 -13.60 -9.42
C LEU A 200 3.59 -13.52 -10.74
N MET A 201 4.43 -12.51 -10.88
CA MET A 201 5.36 -12.39 -11.99
C MET A 201 6.77 -12.15 -11.45
N LEU A 202 7.72 -13.03 -11.81
CA LEU A 202 9.08 -13.01 -11.28
C LEU A 202 10.06 -12.49 -12.33
N PHE A 203 11.03 -11.69 -11.90
CA PHE A 203 12.04 -11.06 -12.75
C PHE A 203 13.47 -11.46 -12.33
N ARG A 204 14.34 -11.65 -13.31
CA ARG A 204 15.78 -11.91 -13.15
C ARG A 204 16.50 -10.66 -12.62
N ALA A 205 17.48 -10.87 -11.75
CA ALA A 205 18.38 -9.83 -11.28
C ALA A 205 19.43 -9.45 -12.35
N PRO A 206 19.84 -8.17 -12.45
CA PRO A 206 19.23 -7.01 -11.80
C PRO A 206 17.90 -6.63 -12.49
N ALA A 207 16.80 -6.69 -11.75
CA ALA A 207 15.49 -6.35 -12.29
C ALA A 207 15.27 -4.83 -12.19
N ARG A 208 15.03 -4.18 -13.33
CA ARG A 208 14.55 -2.80 -13.42
C ARG A 208 13.40 -2.75 -14.42
N PRO A 209 12.17 -3.13 -14.02
CA PRO A 209 11.00 -3.02 -14.89
C PRO A 209 10.85 -1.59 -15.40
N GLY A 210 10.57 -1.47 -16.69
CA GLY A 210 10.43 -0.19 -17.38
C GLY A 210 10.42 -0.36 -18.89
N PRO A 211 10.12 0.70 -19.66
CA PRO A 211 10.03 0.62 -21.12
C PRO A 211 11.36 0.22 -21.79
N ASP A 212 12.49 0.54 -21.15
CA ASP A 212 13.83 0.18 -21.67
C ASP A 212 14.31 -1.19 -21.19
N ALA A 213 13.53 -1.89 -20.37
CA ALA A 213 13.90 -3.18 -19.84
C ALA A 213 13.75 -4.28 -20.91
N PRO A 214 14.69 -5.24 -20.97
CA PRO A 214 14.54 -6.37 -21.87
C PRO A 214 13.38 -7.26 -21.42
N VAL A 215 12.52 -7.67 -22.37
CA VAL A 215 11.42 -8.63 -22.13
C VAL A 215 11.95 -9.94 -21.53
N ALA A 216 13.16 -10.34 -21.92
CA ALA A 216 13.83 -11.52 -21.39
C ALA A 216 14.06 -11.47 -19.87
N SER A 217 13.89 -10.33 -19.20
CA SER A 217 14.03 -10.25 -17.74
C SER A 217 12.95 -11.03 -16.98
N VAL A 218 11.83 -11.39 -17.60
CA VAL A 218 10.75 -12.17 -16.96
C VAL A 218 11.14 -13.64 -16.87
N CYS A 219 11.06 -14.19 -15.67
CA CYS A 219 11.28 -15.61 -15.39
C CYS A 219 10.03 -16.45 -15.65
N GLY A 220 8.87 -15.94 -15.23
CA GLY A 220 7.60 -16.63 -15.34
C GLY A 220 6.46 -15.85 -14.70
N VAL A 221 5.24 -16.31 -14.98
CA VAL A 221 3.99 -15.80 -14.41
C VAL A 221 3.16 -16.98 -13.98
N TRP A 222 2.55 -16.86 -12.80
CA TRP A 222 1.79 -17.93 -12.15
C TRP A 222 0.58 -17.36 -11.42
N SER A 223 -0.52 -18.10 -11.44
CA SER A 223 -1.79 -17.68 -10.83
C SER A 223 -2.19 -18.67 -9.73
N PHE A 224 -2.61 -18.14 -8.60
CA PHE A 224 -3.05 -18.90 -7.43
C PHE A 224 -4.44 -18.48 -7.00
N ARG A 225 -5.27 -19.40 -6.50
CA ARG A 225 -6.59 -19.12 -5.93
C ARG A 225 -6.59 -19.40 -4.43
N ALA A 226 -7.26 -18.56 -3.65
CA ALA A 226 -7.46 -18.77 -2.22
C ALA A 226 -8.11 -20.15 -1.97
N ARG A 227 -7.67 -20.82 -0.90
CA ARG A 227 -8.24 -22.10 -0.46
C ARG A 227 -9.39 -21.92 0.52
#